data_AF-A0A3N5B2C1-F1
#
_entry.id   AF-A0A3N5B2C1-F1
#
_cell.length_a   1.000
_cell.length_b   1.000
_cell.length_c   1.000
_cell.angle_alpha   90.00
_cell.angle_beta   90.00
_cell.angle_gamma   90.00
#
_symmetry.space_group_name_H-M   'P 1'
#
loop_
_entity.id
_entity.type
_entity.pdbx_description
1 polymer ?
#
loop_
_entity_poly.entity_id
_entity_poly.type
_entity_poly.pdbx_seq_one_letter_code
_entity_poly.pdbx_strand_id
1 'polypeptide(L)'
;MGDIRTKRGVSDLEFKGIIDNFDEFNMILVNEELILLFESLHDFSFDELMYFEDPLHYENIGVQKIMSQIDEIISVLFYNIDIKTTDDVISIVKSDILLFKRAMDQIDLKYFIFFSYLNSYLNVDVDYLINHFNYELNMIKMEEKINELFNQIQVFPKPNDNNLSPLLKNVLFKSLKKDDIMHSSLKLLNISKDPFIFYNFKIYCPKLLTSMLILIKKINYDFFLRNMFDVNNLIMAVLFCKELDISEILECYYENDISNIDLLFTFLKKSIDSNELIDDNIVFIKDILLDILELNENLFRKIIRLFKHKKLFNRSIGLLLSGINKWEVELIVNEFDLNFGANNHLINLRENILINLDKKSDNFKLVLKLVYKNWDLNLNSLIDDDENGWDLLCSDFNSFILEYYNQFYDDDMLVEEMKLNFNFLEKINSTWSSNFTNYKNRIHVYYTKLYLLSSIYKKRNINNIEILGCYENFFKNKYLIEVLLRDKAKKSIIDFKKDYNMMKIQ
;
A
#
# COMPACT_ATOMS: atom_id res chain seq x y z
N MET A 1 11.96 -7.74 11.76
CA MET A 1 12.83 -8.86 12.17
C MET A 1 12.88 -9.82 11.00
N GLY A 2 13.99 -10.51 10.76
CA GLY A 2 14.17 -11.30 9.54
C GLY A 2 13.62 -12.72 9.69
N ASP A 3 12.60 -13.06 8.92
CA ASP A 3 12.21 -14.45 8.70
C ASP A 3 13.13 -15.10 7.65
N ILE A 4 14.32 -15.49 8.11
CA ILE A 4 15.11 -16.53 7.47
C ILE A 4 15.06 -17.76 8.40
N ARG A 5 13.84 -18.26 8.62
CA ARG A 5 13.64 -19.67 8.95
C ARG A 5 13.81 -20.47 7.67
N THR A 6 15.05 -20.76 7.30
CA THR A 6 15.34 -21.77 6.27
C THR A 6 14.72 -23.10 6.71
N LYS A 7 13.56 -23.44 6.12
CA LYS A 7 12.92 -24.74 6.31
C LYS A 7 13.94 -25.82 5.92
N ARG A 8 14.58 -26.46 6.89
CA ARG A 8 15.19 -27.79 6.68
C ARG A 8 14.05 -28.81 6.64
N GLY A 9 13.39 -28.88 5.48
CA GLY A 9 12.67 -30.09 5.12
C GLY A 9 13.63 -31.28 5.04
N VAL A 10 13.06 -32.47 4.97
CA VAL A 10 13.75 -33.62 4.38
C VAL A 10 14.13 -33.21 2.94
N SER A 11 15.33 -33.56 2.48
CA SER A 11 15.81 -33.04 1.19
C SER A 11 15.02 -33.63 0.02
N ASP A 12 14.93 -32.88 -1.08
CA ASP A 12 14.17 -33.28 -2.27
C ASP A 12 14.64 -34.65 -2.81
N LEU A 13 15.92 -34.98 -2.63
CA LEU A 13 16.53 -36.28 -2.96
C LEU A 13 16.04 -37.43 -2.05
N GLU A 14 15.84 -37.17 -0.75
CA GLU A 14 15.30 -38.14 0.20
C GLU A 14 13.79 -38.37 -0.04
N PHE A 15 13.02 -37.31 -0.34
CA PHE A 15 11.62 -37.46 -0.76
C PHE A 15 11.49 -38.22 -2.07
N LYS A 16 12.29 -37.90 -3.10
CA LYS A 16 12.22 -38.58 -4.39
C LYS A 16 12.55 -40.07 -4.25
N GLY A 17 13.54 -40.42 -3.42
CA GLY A 17 13.81 -41.83 -3.05
C GLY A 17 12.65 -42.55 -2.35
N ILE A 18 11.88 -41.87 -1.49
CA ILE A 18 10.68 -42.45 -0.85
C ILE A 18 9.56 -42.73 -1.88
N ILE A 19 9.48 -41.93 -2.95
CA ILE A 19 8.46 -42.04 -3.99
C ILE A 19 8.87 -43.04 -5.09
N ASP A 20 10.12 -43.00 -5.55
CA ASP A 20 10.65 -43.98 -6.51
C ASP A 20 10.68 -45.40 -5.91
N ASN A 21 10.92 -45.53 -4.60
CA ASN A 21 10.91 -46.82 -3.88
C ASN A 21 9.64 -47.03 -3.04
N PHE A 22 8.49 -46.45 -3.43
CA PHE A 22 7.24 -46.52 -2.65
C PHE A 22 6.83 -47.96 -2.28
N ASP A 23 7.13 -48.91 -3.17
CA ASP A 23 6.87 -50.34 -2.98
C ASP A 23 7.82 -51.03 -1.99
N GLU A 24 9.06 -50.56 -1.83
CA GLU A 24 9.98 -51.08 -0.79
C GLU A 24 9.47 -50.71 0.60
N PHE A 25 8.88 -49.51 0.72
CA PHE A 25 8.27 -49.02 1.95
C PHE A 25 6.86 -49.58 2.22
N ASN A 26 6.37 -50.58 1.48
CA ASN A 26 5.00 -51.09 1.61
C ASN A 26 4.61 -51.59 3.01
N MET A 27 5.56 -51.87 3.92
CA MET A 27 5.25 -52.23 5.32
C MET A 27 4.86 -51.02 6.18
N ILE A 28 5.21 -49.79 5.79
CA ILE A 28 4.82 -48.57 6.49
C ILE A 28 3.43 -48.15 6.01
N LEU A 29 2.47 -48.05 6.93
CA LEU A 29 1.08 -47.67 6.66
C LEU A 29 0.92 -46.15 6.52
N VAL A 30 -0.20 -45.72 5.94
CA VAL A 30 -0.66 -44.32 6.00
C VAL A 30 -0.92 -43.89 7.44
N ASN A 31 -0.82 -42.60 7.72
CA ASN A 31 -1.21 -42.07 9.02
C ASN A 31 -2.74 -42.07 9.12
N GLU A 32 -3.30 -43.07 9.78
CA GLU A 32 -4.75 -43.31 9.87
C GLU A 32 -5.49 -42.16 10.56
N GLU A 33 -4.92 -41.57 11.62
CA GLU A 33 -5.53 -40.42 12.31
C GLU A 33 -5.65 -39.20 11.38
N LEU A 34 -4.58 -38.88 10.64
CA LEU A 34 -4.58 -37.79 9.67
C LEU A 34 -5.61 -38.02 8.54
N ILE A 35 -5.74 -39.25 8.04
CA ILE A 35 -6.75 -39.60 7.04
C ILE A 35 -8.17 -39.47 7.61
N LEU A 36 -8.43 -39.96 8.82
CA LEU A 36 -9.74 -39.85 9.48
C LEU A 36 -10.13 -38.38 9.77
N LEU A 37 -9.16 -37.52 10.08
CA LEU A 37 -9.40 -36.07 10.24
C LEU A 37 -9.75 -35.41 8.90
N PHE A 38 -9.07 -35.75 7.79
CA PHE A 38 -9.43 -35.25 6.46
C PHE A 38 -10.75 -35.82 5.92
N GLU A 39 -11.08 -37.08 6.21
CA GLU A 39 -12.41 -37.65 5.93
C GLU A 39 -13.49 -36.91 6.74
N SER A 40 -13.23 -36.60 8.01
CA SER A 40 -14.13 -35.79 8.85
C SER A 40 -14.30 -34.35 8.34
N LEU A 41 -13.31 -33.78 7.63
CA LEU A 41 -13.44 -32.50 6.94
C LEU A 41 -14.21 -32.60 5.62
N HIS A 42 -14.25 -33.78 4.99
CA HIS A 42 -14.94 -33.98 3.71
C HIS A 42 -16.47 -33.84 3.84
N ASP A 43 -17.05 -34.14 5.01
CA ASP A 43 -18.48 -33.98 5.28
C ASP A 43 -18.96 -32.51 5.28
N PHE A 44 -18.09 -31.53 5.57
CA PHE A 44 -18.44 -30.11 5.62
C PHE A 44 -18.61 -29.50 4.23
N SER A 45 -19.47 -28.48 4.08
CA SER A 45 -19.65 -27.77 2.81
C SER A 45 -18.41 -26.96 2.40
N PHE A 46 -18.32 -26.58 1.12
CA PHE A 46 -17.24 -25.71 0.65
C PHE A 46 -17.24 -24.35 1.36
N ASP A 47 -18.40 -23.75 1.65
CA ASP A 47 -18.48 -22.50 2.41
C ASP A 47 -17.94 -22.68 3.84
N GLU A 48 -18.24 -23.80 4.50
CA GLU A 48 -17.69 -24.08 5.84
C GLU A 48 -16.15 -24.21 5.80
N LEU A 49 -15.62 -24.93 4.82
CA LEU A 49 -14.17 -25.10 4.60
C LEU A 49 -13.48 -23.81 4.11
N MET A 50 -14.18 -22.92 3.40
CA MET A 50 -13.63 -21.68 2.85
C MET A 50 -13.84 -20.45 3.75
N TYR A 51 -14.61 -20.56 4.84
CA TYR A 51 -14.83 -19.44 5.78
C TYR A 51 -14.64 -19.81 7.26
N PHE A 52 -14.08 -20.98 7.60
CA PHE A 52 -13.84 -21.36 9.02
C PHE A 52 -12.91 -20.43 9.81
N GLU A 53 -11.98 -19.72 9.14
CA GLU A 53 -11.09 -18.74 9.79
C GLU A 53 -11.70 -17.33 9.88
N ASP A 54 -12.92 -17.10 9.36
CA ASP A 54 -13.63 -15.82 9.50
C ASP A 54 -14.36 -15.75 10.86
N PRO A 55 -14.01 -14.82 11.76
CA PRO A 55 -14.68 -14.64 13.06
C PRO A 55 -16.15 -14.15 12.95
N LEU A 56 -16.64 -13.79 11.76
CA LEU A 56 -18.06 -13.52 11.50
C LEU A 56 -18.86 -14.79 11.15
N HIS A 57 -18.20 -15.88 10.75
CA HIS A 57 -18.77 -17.21 10.49
C HIS A 57 -18.50 -18.17 11.67
N TYR A 58 -18.88 -17.72 12.87
CA TYR A 58 -18.70 -18.40 14.16
C TYR A 58 -19.44 -19.75 14.33
N GLU A 59 -20.12 -20.22 13.29
CA GLU A 59 -20.82 -21.52 13.28
C GLU A 59 -19.83 -22.67 12.96
N ASN A 60 -18.70 -22.37 12.32
CA ASN A 60 -17.74 -23.34 11.75
C ASN A 60 -16.72 -23.91 12.77
N ILE A 61 -17.10 -23.98 14.06
CA ILE A 61 -16.23 -24.44 15.17
C ILE A 61 -15.74 -25.88 14.95
N GLY A 62 -16.53 -26.72 14.28
CA GLY A 62 -16.15 -28.09 13.90
C GLY A 62 -14.90 -28.13 13.02
N VAL A 63 -14.91 -27.36 11.93
CA VAL A 63 -13.76 -27.24 11.01
C VAL A 63 -12.54 -26.67 11.72
N GLN A 64 -12.69 -25.60 12.50
CA GLN A 64 -11.60 -25.02 13.30
C GLN A 64 -10.93 -26.05 14.21
N LYS A 65 -11.73 -26.88 14.89
CA LYS A 65 -11.21 -27.92 15.80
C LYS A 65 -10.43 -29.00 15.04
N ILE A 66 -10.99 -29.54 13.96
CA ILE A 66 -10.35 -30.61 13.19
C ILE A 66 -9.05 -30.08 12.52
N MET A 67 -9.08 -28.89 11.93
CA MET A 67 -7.88 -28.22 11.41
C MET A 67 -6.81 -28.00 12.48
N SER A 68 -7.20 -27.68 13.71
CA SER A 68 -6.25 -27.54 14.84
C SER A 68 -5.55 -28.86 15.20
N GLN A 69 -6.25 -30.00 15.09
CA GLN A 69 -5.69 -31.33 15.32
C GLN A 69 -4.73 -31.75 14.19
N ILE A 70 -5.10 -31.46 12.94
CA ILE A 70 -4.22 -31.65 11.77
C ILE A 70 -2.94 -30.79 11.91
N ASP A 71 -3.09 -29.53 12.31
CA ASP A 71 -1.97 -28.61 12.57
C ASP A 71 -1.07 -29.11 13.71
N GLU A 72 -1.64 -29.70 14.76
CA GLU A 72 -0.88 -30.28 15.88
C GLU A 72 -0.01 -31.46 15.40
N ILE A 73 -0.60 -32.42 14.67
CA ILE A 73 0.09 -33.57 14.07
C ILE A 73 1.24 -33.10 13.16
N ILE A 74 0.95 -32.18 12.22
CA ILE A 74 1.95 -31.57 11.34
C ILE A 74 3.03 -30.87 12.17
N SER A 75 2.67 -30.09 13.19
CA SER A 75 3.64 -29.32 13.96
C SER A 75 4.67 -30.19 14.71
N VAL A 76 4.22 -31.31 15.29
CA VAL A 76 5.11 -32.28 15.96
C VAL A 76 6.11 -32.84 14.94
N LEU A 77 5.63 -33.27 13.78
CA LEU A 77 6.41 -34.02 12.79
C LEU A 77 7.36 -33.16 11.94
N PHE A 78 7.11 -31.85 11.85
CA PHE A 78 7.98 -30.91 11.13
C PHE A 78 8.83 -29.99 12.03
N TYR A 79 8.52 -29.84 13.33
CA TYR A 79 9.27 -28.93 14.21
C TYR A 79 9.90 -29.57 15.47
N ASN A 80 9.42 -30.72 15.96
CA ASN A 80 10.05 -31.40 17.11
C ASN A 80 11.08 -32.45 16.64
N ILE A 81 12.34 -32.02 16.56
CA ILE A 81 13.47 -32.83 16.07
C ILE A 81 13.65 -34.14 16.87
N ASP A 82 13.44 -34.10 18.20
CA ASP A 82 13.73 -35.22 19.10
C ASP A 82 12.69 -36.38 19.06
N ILE A 83 11.60 -36.23 18.30
CA ILE A 83 10.48 -37.20 18.24
C ILE A 83 10.45 -37.97 16.90
N LYS A 84 11.11 -37.44 15.86
CA LYS A 84 10.89 -37.79 14.46
C LYS A 84 11.58 -39.10 14.05
N THR A 85 10.80 -40.16 13.78
CA THR A 85 11.32 -41.33 13.05
C THR A 85 11.20 -41.12 11.53
N THR A 86 11.94 -41.91 10.74
CA THR A 86 11.80 -41.93 9.28
C THR A 86 10.42 -42.45 8.87
N ASP A 87 9.90 -43.44 9.60
CA ASP A 87 8.64 -44.13 9.32
C ASP A 87 7.45 -43.18 9.47
N ASP A 88 7.47 -42.27 10.46
CA ASP A 88 6.45 -41.23 10.62
C ASP A 88 6.37 -40.32 9.37
N VAL A 89 7.52 -39.91 8.82
CA VAL A 89 7.58 -39.06 7.61
C VAL A 89 7.01 -39.80 6.41
N ILE A 90 7.42 -41.06 6.21
CA ILE A 90 6.92 -41.90 5.13
C ILE A 90 5.41 -42.10 5.28
N SER A 91 4.91 -42.27 6.50
CA SER A 91 3.48 -42.39 6.80
C SER A 91 2.67 -41.15 6.39
N ILE A 92 3.19 -39.93 6.65
CA ILE A 92 2.58 -38.68 6.17
C ILE A 92 2.62 -38.58 4.63
N VAL A 93 3.77 -38.87 4.00
CA VAL A 93 3.94 -38.83 2.54
C VAL A 93 2.96 -39.79 1.85
N LYS A 94 2.76 -40.98 2.43
CA LYS A 94 1.76 -41.94 1.96
C LYS A 94 0.33 -41.42 2.12
N SER A 95 0.01 -40.73 3.21
CA SER A 95 -1.29 -40.07 3.39
C SER A 95 -1.51 -38.95 2.35
N ASP A 96 -0.50 -38.13 2.08
CA ASP A 96 -0.56 -37.04 1.09
C ASP A 96 -0.80 -37.58 -0.33
N ILE A 97 -0.05 -38.61 -0.73
CA ILE A 97 -0.22 -39.29 -2.01
C ILE A 97 -1.57 -40.04 -2.09
N LEU A 98 -2.12 -40.51 -0.96
CA LEU A 98 -3.49 -41.07 -0.93
C LEU A 98 -4.57 -39.99 -1.12
N LEU A 99 -4.40 -38.80 -0.53
CA LEU A 99 -5.29 -37.66 -0.76
C LEU A 99 -5.23 -37.23 -2.24
N PHE A 100 -4.03 -37.13 -2.82
CA PHE A 100 -3.82 -36.84 -4.24
C PHE A 100 -4.52 -37.86 -5.15
N LYS A 101 -4.34 -39.17 -4.91
CA LYS A 101 -5.02 -40.22 -5.69
C LYS A 101 -6.54 -40.13 -5.58
N ARG A 102 -7.08 -39.97 -4.37
CA ARG A 102 -8.54 -39.76 -4.18
C ARG A 102 -9.04 -38.54 -4.95
N ALA A 103 -8.31 -37.43 -4.90
CA ALA A 103 -8.62 -36.22 -5.65
C ALA A 103 -8.63 -36.49 -7.17
N MET A 104 -7.61 -37.15 -7.70
CA MET A 104 -7.47 -37.38 -9.15
C MET A 104 -8.36 -38.50 -9.70
N ASP A 105 -8.60 -39.58 -8.96
CA ASP A 105 -9.49 -40.68 -9.38
C ASP A 105 -10.96 -40.25 -9.43
N GLN A 106 -11.37 -39.36 -8.51
CA GLN A 106 -12.76 -38.94 -8.34
C GLN A 106 -13.05 -37.54 -8.92
N ILE A 107 -12.00 -36.81 -9.34
CA ILE A 107 -12.01 -35.36 -9.60
C ILE A 107 -12.60 -34.61 -8.40
N ASP A 108 -12.16 -34.95 -7.18
CA ASP A 108 -12.66 -34.39 -5.93
C ASP A 108 -11.80 -33.21 -5.45
N LEU A 109 -12.41 -32.03 -5.50
CA LEU A 109 -11.78 -30.76 -5.16
C LEU A 109 -11.53 -30.57 -3.65
N LYS A 110 -12.28 -31.24 -2.75
CA LYS A 110 -11.99 -31.18 -1.30
C LYS A 110 -10.71 -31.96 -1.01
N TYR A 111 -10.59 -33.18 -1.54
CA TYR A 111 -9.35 -33.95 -1.43
C TYR A 111 -8.17 -33.24 -2.11
N PHE A 112 -8.38 -32.53 -3.22
CA PHE A 112 -7.33 -31.71 -3.85
C PHE A 112 -6.88 -30.54 -2.95
N ILE A 113 -7.81 -29.88 -2.26
CA ILE A 113 -7.51 -28.82 -1.28
C ILE A 113 -6.78 -29.37 -0.05
N PHE A 114 -7.17 -30.55 0.45
CA PHE A 114 -6.51 -31.22 1.58
C PHE A 114 -5.08 -31.65 1.23
N PHE A 115 -4.88 -32.24 0.05
CA PHE A 115 -3.56 -32.50 -0.54
C PHE A 115 -2.75 -31.20 -0.67
N SER A 116 -3.33 -30.14 -1.26
CA SER A 116 -2.65 -28.84 -1.39
C SER A 116 -2.15 -28.31 -0.04
N TYR A 117 -2.98 -28.44 1.00
CA TYR A 117 -2.61 -28.01 2.35
C TYR A 117 -1.44 -28.81 2.92
N LEU A 118 -1.54 -30.14 2.95
CA LEU A 118 -0.50 -31.00 3.50
C LEU A 118 0.82 -30.93 2.69
N ASN A 119 0.72 -30.91 1.36
CA ASN A 119 1.86 -30.74 0.47
C ASN A 119 2.56 -29.37 0.64
N SER A 120 1.88 -28.31 1.12
CA SER A 120 2.56 -27.04 1.45
C SER A 120 3.59 -27.13 2.61
N TYR A 121 3.61 -28.26 3.33
CA TYR A 121 4.65 -28.64 4.29
C TYR A 121 5.69 -29.62 3.71
N LEU A 122 5.27 -30.53 2.81
CA LEU A 122 6.12 -31.58 2.24
C LEU A 122 6.95 -31.12 1.03
N ASN A 123 6.38 -30.31 0.11
CA ASN A 123 6.90 -30.02 -1.23
C ASN A 123 7.13 -31.27 -2.10
N VAL A 124 6.18 -32.20 -2.12
CA VAL A 124 6.15 -33.30 -3.08
C VAL A 124 6.07 -32.76 -4.52
N ASP A 125 6.91 -33.31 -5.39
CA ASP A 125 6.98 -33.10 -6.83
C ASP A 125 5.68 -33.58 -7.51
N VAL A 126 4.72 -32.67 -7.74
CA VAL A 126 3.39 -33.03 -8.25
C VAL A 126 3.42 -33.35 -9.73
N ASP A 127 4.32 -32.76 -10.51
CA ASP A 127 4.50 -33.11 -11.92
C ASP A 127 4.95 -34.57 -12.03
N TYR A 128 5.88 -35.01 -11.16
CA TYR A 128 6.18 -36.43 -11.02
C TYR A 128 4.95 -37.25 -10.67
N LEU A 129 4.13 -36.86 -9.68
CA LEU A 129 2.93 -37.62 -9.31
C LEU A 129 1.90 -37.73 -10.45
N ILE A 130 1.71 -36.66 -11.22
CA ILE A 130 0.81 -36.63 -12.39
C ILE A 130 1.31 -37.61 -13.45
N ASN A 131 2.59 -37.53 -13.84
CA ASN A 131 3.19 -38.40 -14.87
C ASN A 131 3.28 -39.87 -14.41
N HIS A 132 3.67 -40.13 -13.15
CA HIS A 132 3.82 -41.49 -12.61
C HIS A 132 2.47 -42.22 -12.58
N PHE A 133 1.39 -41.55 -12.20
CA PHE A 133 0.05 -42.15 -12.14
C PHE A 133 -0.81 -41.93 -13.40
N ASN A 134 -0.28 -41.25 -14.43
CA ASN A 134 -0.95 -40.97 -15.72
C ASN A 134 -2.27 -40.16 -15.52
N TYR A 135 -2.20 -39.08 -14.72
CA TYR A 135 -3.34 -38.24 -14.37
C TYR A 135 -3.45 -36.93 -15.18
N GLU A 136 -2.76 -36.79 -16.31
CA GLU A 136 -2.73 -35.55 -17.12
C GLU A 136 -4.14 -35.12 -17.54
N LEU A 137 -4.95 -36.06 -18.02
CA LEU A 137 -6.36 -35.84 -18.39
C LEU A 137 -7.30 -35.64 -17.20
N ASN A 138 -6.84 -35.89 -15.97
CA ASN A 138 -7.61 -35.66 -14.76
C ASN A 138 -7.22 -34.34 -14.09
N MET A 139 -5.97 -33.89 -14.22
CA MET A 139 -5.54 -32.54 -13.85
C MET A 139 -6.32 -31.48 -14.64
N ILE A 140 -6.49 -31.64 -15.95
CA ILE A 140 -7.27 -30.70 -16.78
C ILE A 140 -8.73 -30.57 -16.28
N LYS A 141 -9.36 -31.66 -15.84
CA LYS A 141 -10.72 -31.64 -15.26
C LYS A 141 -10.76 -31.08 -13.83
N MET A 142 -9.65 -31.19 -13.10
CA MET A 142 -9.50 -30.56 -11.79
C MET A 142 -9.34 -29.04 -11.96
N GLU A 143 -8.57 -28.59 -12.95
CA GLU A 143 -8.46 -27.18 -13.37
C GLU A 143 -9.83 -26.58 -13.72
N GLU A 144 -10.68 -27.31 -14.46
CA GLU A 144 -12.07 -26.90 -14.72
C GLU A 144 -12.85 -26.67 -13.41
N LYS A 145 -12.80 -27.60 -12.45
CA LYS A 145 -13.48 -27.44 -11.13
C LYS A 145 -12.87 -26.36 -10.24
N ILE A 146 -11.56 -26.13 -10.33
CA ILE A 146 -10.86 -25.06 -9.62
C ILE A 146 -11.32 -23.69 -10.13
N ASN A 147 -11.48 -23.53 -11.44
CA ASN A 147 -12.03 -22.33 -12.06
C ASN A 147 -13.51 -22.12 -11.67
N GLU A 148 -14.31 -23.19 -11.66
CA GLU A 148 -15.68 -23.15 -11.13
C GLU A 148 -15.72 -22.67 -9.67
N LEU A 149 -14.82 -23.13 -8.80
CA LEU A 149 -14.73 -22.68 -7.41
C LEU A 149 -14.34 -21.19 -7.32
N PHE A 150 -13.31 -20.74 -8.04
CA PHE A 150 -12.89 -19.34 -8.00
C PHE A 150 -14.01 -18.37 -8.44
N ASN A 151 -14.88 -18.80 -9.36
CA ASN A 151 -16.08 -18.04 -9.74
C ASN A 151 -17.23 -18.13 -8.72
N GLN A 152 -17.27 -19.18 -7.90
CA GLN A 152 -18.28 -19.40 -6.85
C GLN A 152 -17.92 -18.75 -5.50
N ILE A 153 -16.65 -18.41 -5.23
CA ILE A 153 -16.19 -17.77 -3.99
C ILE A 153 -16.79 -16.35 -3.86
N GLN A 154 -17.99 -16.27 -3.30
CA GLN A 154 -18.67 -15.01 -2.99
C GLN A 154 -18.14 -14.45 -1.67
N VAL A 155 -17.10 -13.62 -1.76
CA VAL A 155 -16.51 -12.99 -0.56
C VAL A 155 -17.46 -11.91 -0.01
N PHE A 156 -18.40 -12.33 0.82
CA PHE A 156 -19.30 -11.45 1.53
C PHE A 156 -18.61 -10.81 2.74
N PRO A 157 -18.53 -9.47 2.83
CA PRO A 157 -18.72 -8.83 4.11
C PRO A 157 -20.19 -9.06 4.53
N LYS A 158 -20.48 -10.15 5.26
CA LYS A 158 -21.74 -10.36 5.97
C LYS A 158 -21.64 -9.65 7.33
N PRO A 159 -22.19 -8.43 7.51
CA PRO A 159 -22.18 -7.78 8.80
C PRO A 159 -23.18 -8.49 9.74
N ASN A 160 -22.70 -9.50 10.48
CA ASN A 160 -23.54 -10.17 11.47
C ASN A 160 -23.95 -9.17 12.56
N ASP A 161 -25.23 -8.79 12.55
CA ASP A 161 -25.68 -7.45 12.94
C ASP A 161 -25.63 -7.21 14.46
N ASN A 162 -25.34 -8.25 15.25
CA ASN A 162 -25.38 -8.19 16.72
C ASN A 162 -23.99 -7.96 17.38
N ASN A 163 -22.88 -8.25 16.69
CA ASN A 163 -21.53 -8.23 17.29
C ASN A 163 -20.61 -7.11 16.77
N LEU A 164 -20.94 -6.46 15.65
CA LEU A 164 -20.17 -5.31 15.15
C LEU A 164 -20.36 -4.08 16.05
N SER A 165 -19.25 -3.48 16.51
CA SER A 165 -19.30 -2.35 17.42
C SER A 165 -20.09 -1.17 16.81
N PRO A 166 -20.84 -0.38 17.61
CA PRO A 166 -21.60 0.76 17.10
C PRO A 166 -20.72 1.78 16.34
N LEU A 167 -19.42 1.83 16.65
CA LEU A 167 -18.46 2.70 15.99
C LEU A 167 -18.05 2.14 14.61
N LEU A 168 -17.78 0.83 14.49
CA LEU A 168 -17.59 0.18 13.19
C LEU A 168 -18.85 0.29 12.31
N LYS A 169 -20.04 0.06 12.88
CA LYS A 169 -21.31 0.26 12.17
C LYS A 169 -21.45 1.69 11.67
N ASN A 170 -21.14 2.71 12.48
CA ASN A 170 -21.25 4.10 12.04
C ASN A 170 -20.24 4.46 10.94
N VAL A 171 -19.02 3.91 10.97
CA VAL A 171 -18.01 4.16 9.92
C VAL A 171 -18.39 3.47 8.60
N LEU A 172 -18.83 2.21 8.68
CA LEU A 172 -19.32 1.46 7.52
C LEU A 172 -20.62 2.09 6.99
N PHE A 173 -21.74 1.96 7.71
CA PHE A 173 -23.08 2.26 7.18
C PHE A 173 -23.31 3.73 6.75
N LYS A 174 -22.51 4.71 7.21
CA LYS A 174 -22.64 6.12 6.80
C LYS A 174 -21.83 6.50 5.54
N SER A 175 -21.03 5.60 4.99
CA SER A 175 -20.15 5.87 3.84
C SER A 175 -20.46 5.03 2.59
N LEU A 176 -21.52 4.22 2.59
CA LEU A 176 -21.69 3.13 1.63
C LEU A 176 -22.12 3.56 0.21
N LYS A 177 -21.18 3.47 -0.74
CA LYS A 177 -21.42 2.92 -2.08
C LYS A 177 -20.43 1.77 -2.29
N LYS A 178 -20.87 0.64 -2.86
CA LYS A 178 -20.14 -0.66 -2.84
C LYS A 178 -18.64 -0.53 -3.12
N ASP A 179 -18.30 0.11 -4.23
CA ASP A 179 -16.95 0.05 -4.81
C ASP A 179 -15.97 0.96 -4.06
N ASP A 180 -16.45 2.14 -3.64
CA ASP A 180 -15.67 3.15 -2.89
C ASP A 180 -15.22 2.64 -1.50
N ILE A 181 -15.96 1.71 -0.90
CA ILE A 181 -15.62 1.10 0.40
C ILE A 181 -14.41 0.18 0.26
N MET A 182 -14.32 -0.56 -0.85
CA MET A 182 -13.36 -1.67 -0.99
C MET A 182 -11.93 -1.12 -1.13
N HIS A 183 -11.69 -0.25 -2.10
CA HIS A 183 -10.38 0.40 -2.30
C HIS A 183 -9.95 1.27 -1.10
N SER A 184 -10.90 1.93 -0.42
CA SER A 184 -10.58 2.79 0.74
C SER A 184 -10.24 1.98 1.99
N SER A 185 -10.92 0.84 2.20
CA SER A 185 -10.62 -0.09 3.30
C SER A 185 -9.30 -0.84 3.08
N LEU A 186 -8.94 -1.17 1.83
CA LEU A 186 -7.65 -1.74 1.47
C LEU A 186 -6.45 -0.83 1.82
N LYS A 187 -6.65 0.46 2.07
CA LYS A 187 -5.58 1.35 2.56
C LYS A 187 -4.87 0.80 3.80
N LEU A 188 -5.60 0.11 4.67
CA LEU A 188 -5.15 -0.32 5.99
C LEU A 188 -4.38 -1.65 5.99
N LEU A 189 -4.22 -2.26 4.82
CA LEU A 189 -3.76 -3.63 4.65
C LEU A 189 -2.44 -3.69 3.89
N ASN A 190 -1.47 -4.44 4.38
CA ASN A 190 -0.19 -4.62 3.71
C ASN A 190 -0.18 -5.96 2.96
N ILE A 191 -0.41 -5.95 1.63
CA ILE A 191 -0.54 -7.19 0.83
C ILE A 191 0.70 -8.09 0.94
N SER A 192 1.90 -7.51 1.14
CA SER A 192 3.14 -8.28 1.27
C SER A 192 3.46 -8.75 2.71
N LYS A 193 2.61 -8.46 3.71
CA LYS A 193 2.90 -8.78 5.13
C LYS A 193 1.70 -9.28 5.94
N ASP A 194 0.49 -8.88 5.60
CA ASP A 194 -0.72 -9.24 6.32
C ASP A 194 -1.42 -10.49 5.72
N PRO A 195 -2.00 -11.34 6.55
CA PRO A 195 -3.25 -12.06 6.26
C PRO A 195 -4.39 -11.06 5.90
N PHE A 196 -5.49 -11.33 5.18
CA PHE A 196 -6.03 -12.37 4.29
C PHE A 196 -7.55 -12.15 3.78
N ILE A 197 -8.66 -12.11 4.60
CA ILE A 197 -10.07 -11.54 4.39
C ILE A 197 -10.77 -10.93 5.69
N PHE A 198 -11.50 -9.78 5.63
CA PHE A 198 -11.95 -8.85 6.73
C PHE A 198 -12.39 -9.29 8.17
N TYR A 199 -11.59 -8.93 9.19
CA TYR A 199 -12.03 -8.53 10.55
C TYR A 199 -11.03 -7.58 11.27
N ASN A 200 -11.51 -6.50 11.92
CA ASN A 200 -10.67 -5.47 12.57
C ASN A 200 -9.60 -4.82 11.64
N PHE A 201 -9.92 -4.66 10.34
CA PHE A 201 -9.01 -4.26 9.26
C PHE A 201 -7.82 -5.19 8.98
N LYS A 202 -7.55 -6.16 9.86
CA LYS A 202 -6.90 -7.40 9.45
C LYS A 202 -7.85 -8.22 8.63
N ILE A 203 -7.27 -9.19 7.94
CA ILE A 203 -7.87 -9.97 6.89
C ILE A 203 -7.40 -11.43 7.33
N TYR A 204 -8.26 -12.47 7.33
CA TYR A 204 -8.05 -13.91 7.60
C TYR A 204 -8.70 -14.77 6.47
N CYS A 205 -8.04 -15.79 5.93
CA CYS A 205 -8.35 -16.49 4.66
C CYS A 205 -7.88 -17.91 4.84
N PRO A 206 -8.63 -18.91 4.36
CA PRO A 206 -8.26 -20.30 4.51
C PRO A 206 -6.82 -20.54 4.09
N LYS A 207 -6.04 -21.08 5.02
CA LYS A 207 -4.75 -21.71 4.70
C LYS A 207 -4.93 -22.70 3.53
N LEU A 208 -6.06 -23.43 3.55
CA LEU A 208 -6.53 -24.33 2.48
C LEU A 208 -6.53 -23.67 1.09
N LEU A 209 -7.18 -22.51 0.93
CA LEU A 209 -7.26 -21.77 -0.33
C LEU A 209 -5.89 -21.20 -0.75
N THR A 210 -5.12 -20.71 0.23
CA THR A 210 -3.77 -20.18 0.01
C THR A 210 -2.83 -21.28 -0.52
N SER A 211 -2.81 -22.43 0.15
CA SER A 211 -1.99 -23.58 -0.26
C SER A 211 -2.42 -24.13 -1.62
N MET A 212 -3.72 -24.10 -1.96
CA MET A 212 -4.19 -24.45 -3.30
C MET A 212 -3.69 -23.47 -4.37
N LEU A 213 -3.75 -22.15 -4.13
CA LEU A 213 -3.20 -21.15 -5.06
C LEU A 213 -1.69 -21.32 -5.28
N ILE A 214 -0.92 -21.54 -4.20
CA ILE A 214 0.52 -21.85 -4.27
C ILE A 214 0.77 -23.12 -5.09
N LEU A 215 -0.06 -24.15 -4.94
CA LEU A 215 0.08 -25.41 -5.68
C LEU A 215 -0.21 -25.23 -7.17
N ILE A 216 -1.31 -24.55 -7.51
CA ILE A 216 -1.71 -24.27 -8.89
C ILE A 216 -0.63 -23.45 -9.61
N LYS A 217 -0.09 -22.42 -8.95
CA LYS A 217 1.01 -21.59 -9.48
C LYS A 217 2.23 -22.44 -9.87
N LYS A 218 2.56 -23.47 -9.08
CA LYS A 218 3.70 -24.38 -9.35
C LYS A 218 3.43 -25.32 -10.52
N ILE A 219 2.24 -25.90 -10.61
CA ILE A 219 1.91 -26.95 -11.61
C ILE A 219 1.61 -26.33 -12.98
N ASN A 220 0.82 -25.25 -13.02
CA ASN A 220 0.34 -24.66 -14.27
C ASN A 220 0.22 -23.13 -14.14
N TYR A 221 1.34 -22.44 -14.35
CA TYR A 221 1.42 -20.98 -14.25
C TYR A 221 0.52 -20.28 -15.28
N ASP A 222 0.39 -20.80 -16.50
CA ASP A 222 -0.52 -20.27 -17.52
C ASP A 222 -1.99 -20.35 -17.07
N PHE A 223 -2.39 -21.44 -16.41
CA PHE A 223 -3.73 -21.54 -15.80
C PHE A 223 -3.87 -20.57 -14.62
N PHE A 224 -2.88 -20.47 -13.74
CA PHE A 224 -2.87 -19.50 -12.63
C PHE A 224 -3.08 -18.06 -13.14
N LEU A 225 -2.32 -17.63 -14.15
CA LEU A 225 -2.41 -16.29 -14.72
C LEU A 225 -3.77 -16.02 -15.39
N ARG A 226 -4.30 -16.97 -16.18
CA ARG A 226 -5.64 -16.83 -16.79
C ARG A 226 -6.73 -16.62 -15.73
N ASN A 227 -6.76 -17.45 -14.69
CA ASN A 227 -7.73 -17.31 -13.60
C ASN A 227 -7.52 -15.99 -12.81
N MET A 228 -6.28 -15.51 -12.68
CA MET A 228 -5.97 -14.21 -12.08
C MET A 228 -6.47 -13.02 -12.93
N PHE A 229 -6.39 -13.10 -14.26
CA PHE A 229 -6.88 -12.04 -15.14
C PHE A 229 -8.42 -11.98 -15.17
N ASP A 230 -9.08 -13.15 -15.14
CA ASP A 230 -10.54 -13.28 -15.17
C ASP A 230 -11.24 -12.96 -13.83
N VAL A 231 -10.51 -12.58 -12.75
CA VAL A 231 -11.12 -12.31 -11.44
C VAL A 231 -12.14 -11.18 -11.49
N ASN A 232 -13.39 -11.52 -11.18
CA ASN A 232 -14.52 -10.59 -11.13
C ASN A 232 -14.61 -9.77 -9.83
N ASN A 233 -13.65 -9.93 -8.90
CA ASN A 233 -13.64 -9.23 -7.62
C ASN A 233 -12.23 -9.02 -7.04
N LEU A 234 -12.04 -7.85 -6.42
CA LEU A 234 -10.80 -7.41 -5.80
C LEU A 234 -10.23 -8.31 -4.70
N ILE A 235 -11.04 -9.15 -4.04
CA ILE A 235 -10.51 -10.02 -2.97
C ILE A 235 -9.83 -11.25 -3.57
N MET A 236 -10.42 -11.87 -4.60
CA MET A 236 -9.70 -12.88 -5.38
C MET A 236 -8.44 -12.28 -6.03
N ALA A 237 -8.50 -11.07 -6.58
CA ALA A 237 -7.31 -10.36 -7.08
C ALA A 237 -6.22 -10.22 -5.99
N VAL A 238 -6.58 -9.81 -4.77
CA VAL A 238 -5.66 -9.74 -3.61
C VAL A 238 -5.05 -11.10 -3.26
N LEU A 239 -5.79 -12.20 -3.38
CA LEU A 239 -5.26 -13.55 -3.12
C LEU A 239 -4.26 -14.00 -4.19
N PHE A 240 -4.60 -13.92 -5.49
CA PHE A 240 -3.66 -14.26 -6.57
C PHE A 240 -2.39 -13.39 -6.50
N CYS A 241 -2.54 -12.07 -6.36
CA CYS A 241 -1.41 -11.14 -6.23
C CYS A 241 -0.58 -11.35 -4.97
N LYS A 242 -1.12 -11.98 -3.91
CA LYS A 242 -0.34 -12.25 -2.70
C LYS A 242 0.75 -13.29 -2.96
N GLU A 243 0.46 -14.30 -3.78
CA GLU A 243 1.36 -15.41 -4.07
C GLU A 243 2.34 -15.15 -5.24
N LEU A 244 2.32 -13.95 -5.83
CA LEU A 244 3.30 -13.47 -6.82
C LEU A 244 4.35 -12.54 -6.20
N ASP A 245 5.63 -12.73 -6.49
CA ASP A 245 6.72 -11.84 -6.14
C ASP A 245 6.65 -10.51 -6.93
N ILE A 246 7.37 -9.48 -6.50
CA ILE A 246 7.37 -8.18 -7.20
C ILE A 246 7.93 -8.34 -8.63
N SER A 247 8.92 -9.22 -8.83
CA SER A 247 9.45 -9.58 -10.14
C SER A 247 8.43 -10.26 -11.04
N GLU A 248 7.67 -11.23 -10.51
CA GLU A 248 6.63 -11.93 -11.27
C GLU A 248 5.45 -11.00 -11.61
N ILE A 249 5.15 -10.03 -10.74
CA ILE A 249 4.16 -8.96 -10.99
C ILE A 249 4.64 -8.00 -12.09
N LEU A 250 5.93 -7.65 -12.12
CA LEU A 250 6.54 -6.85 -13.19
C LEU A 250 6.48 -7.59 -14.54
N GLU A 251 6.92 -8.84 -14.56
CA GLU A 251 6.91 -9.74 -15.72
C GLU A 251 5.48 -9.93 -16.27
N CYS A 252 4.55 -10.36 -15.41
CA CYS A 252 3.14 -10.54 -15.74
C CYS A 252 2.50 -9.28 -16.36
N TYR A 253 2.80 -8.09 -15.84
CA TYR A 253 2.26 -6.83 -16.34
C TYR A 253 2.84 -6.40 -17.69
N TYR A 254 4.15 -6.55 -17.92
CA TYR A 254 4.76 -6.12 -19.18
C TYR A 254 4.58 -7.14 -20.33
N GLU A 255 4.22 -8.39 -20.02
CA GLU A 255 3.96 -9.43 -21.03
C GLU A 255 2.47 -9.62 -21.38
N ASN A 256 1.53 -8.96 -20.68
CA ASN A 256 0.08 -9.16 -20.87
C ASN A 256 -0.71 -7.83 -20.87
N ASP A 257 -1.71 -7.70 -21.75
CA ASP A 257 -2.61 -6.54 -21.80
C ASP A 257 -3.65 -6.57 -20.64
N ILE A 258 -3.23 -6.17 -19.44
CA ILE A 258 -4.09 -6.22 -18.23
C ILE A 258 -5.10 -5.07 -18.22
N SER A 259 -6.35 -5.37 -18.60
CA SER A 259 -7.50 -4.45 -18.49
C SER A 259 -8.31 -4.57 -17.18
N ASN A 260 -7.95 -5.52 -16.30
CA ASN A 260 -8.67 -5.75 -15.05
C ASN A 260 -8.30 -4.70 -13.99
N ILE A 261 -9.21 -3.75 -13.73
CA ILE A 261 -9.00 -2.60 -12.84
C ILE A 261 -8.72 -2.98 -11.38
N ASP A 262 -9.31 -4.08 -10.89
CA ASP A 262 -9.09 -4.60 -9.54
C ASP A 262 -7.70 -5.25 -9.42
N LEU A 263 -7.26 -5.94 -10.47
CA LEU A 263 -5.90 -6.50 -10.54
C LEU A 263 -4.84 -5.41 -10.60
N LEU A 264 -5.01 -4.41 -11.47
CA LEU A 264 -4.12 -3.24 -11.58
C LEU A 264 -4.00 -2.49 -10.24
N PHE A 265 -5.12 -2.24 -9.55
CA PHE A 265 -5.11 -1.62 -8.21
C PHE A 265 -4.30 -2.46 -7.21
N THR A 266 -4.40 -3.79 -7.31
CA THR A 266 -3.73 -4.74 -6.40
C THR A 266 -2.22 -4.81 -6.66
N PHE A 267 -1.80 -4.90 -7.92
CA PHE A 267 -0.41 -4.80 -8.36
C PHE A 267 0.25 -3.49 -7.88
N LEU A 268 -0.37 -2.35 -8.23
CA LEU A 268 0.03 -1.01 -7.77
C LEU A 268 0.24 -0.98 -6.25
N LYS A 269 -0.74 -1.51 -5.51
CA LYS A 269 -0.74 -1.49 -4.06
C LYS A 269 0.37 -2.36 -3.46
N LYS A 270 0.57 -3.59 -3.95
CA LYS A 270 1.63 -4.48 -3.43
C LYS A 270 3.02 -3.88 -3.67
N SER A 271 3.27 -3.30 -4.83
CA SER A 271 4.53 -2.61 -5.13
C SER A 271 4.73 -1.36 -4.26
N ILE A 272 3.67 -0.58 -3.96
CA ILE A 272 3.72 0.54 -3.00
C ILE A 272 3.96 0.07 -1.55
N ASP A 273 3.50 -1.13 -1.16
CA ASP A 273 3.62 -1.67 0.19
C ASP A 273 4.98 -2.34 0.48
N SER A 274 5.78 -2.65 -0.55
CA SER A 274 7.21 -2.96 -0.40
C SER A 274 7.98 -1.83 0.30
N ASN A 275 7.74 -0.58 -0.14
CA ASN A 275 8.54 0.62 0.13
C ASN A 275 9.98 0.57 -0.40
N GLU A 276 10.33 -0.38 -1.27
CA GLU A 276 11.67 -0.51 -1.83
C GLU A 276 11.89 0.45 -3.01
N LEU A 277 12.91 1.30 -2.88
CA LEU A 277 13.22 2.36 -3.83
C LEU A 277 14.12 1.84 -4.96
N ILE A 278 13.57 0.91 -5.74
CA ILE A 278 14.13 0.39 -6.99
C ILE A 278 13.55 1.23 -8.12
N ASP A 279 14.36 1.64 -9.11
CA ASP A 279 13.88 2.52 -10.18
C ASP A 279 12.85 1.82 -11.10
N ASP A 280 12.97 0.51 -11.31
CA ASP A 280 11.98 -0.30 -12.04
C ASP A 280 10.59 -0.26 -11.38
N ASN A 281 10.54 -0.28 -10.03
CA ASN A 281 9.29 -0.10 -9.28
C ASN A 281 8.69 1.31 -9.49
N ILE A 282 9.51 2.34 -9.72
CA ILE A 282 9.05 3.71 -9.97
C ILE A 282 8.45 3.83 -11.38
N VAL A 283 9.06 3.16 -12.37
CA VAL A 283 8.54 3.07 -13.75
C VAL A 283 7.21 2.29 -13.74
N PHE A 284 7.19 1.09 -13.17
CA PHE A 284 6.02 0.23 -13.05
C PHE A 284 4.81 0.91 -12.37
N ILE A 285 5.03 1.59 -11.24
CA ILE A 285 3.96 2.35 -10.56
C ILE A 285 3.49 3.52 -11.43
N LYS A 286 4.36 4.13 -12.24
CA LYS A 286 4.00 5.19 -13.19
C LYS A 286 3.20 4.65 -14.37
N ASP A 287 3.47 3.43 -14.85
CA ASP A 287 2.77 2.81 -15.97
C ASP A 287 1.36 2.33 -15.55
N ILE A 288 1.20 1.58 -14.46
CA ILE A 288 -0.13 1.19 -13.94
C ILE A 288 -1.00 2.42 -13.60
N LEU A 289 -0.39 3.55 -13.21
CA LEU A 289 -1.11 4.79 -12.99
C LEU A 289 -1.67 5.42 -14.28
N LEU A 290 -1.10 5.15 -15.47
CA LEU A 290 -1.69 5.52 -16.75
C LEU A 290 -2.89 4.64 -17.07
N ASP A 291 -2.76 3.31 -16.97
CA ASP A 291 -3.85 2.38 -17.28
C ASP A 291 -5.07 2.62 -16.38
N ILE A 292 -4.86 2.84 -15.08
CA ILE A 292 -5.93 3.16 -14.14
C ILE A 292 -6.56 4.54 -14.44
N LEU A 293 -5.82 5.49 -15.03
CA LEU A 293 -6.36 6.79 -15.45
C LEU A 293 -7.25 6.62 -16.69
N GLU A 294 -6.81 5.86 -17.70
CA GLU A 294 -7.58 5.58 -18.92
C GLU A 294 -8.84 4.74 -18.63
N LEU A 295 -8.73 3.72 -17.77
CA LEU A 295 -9.84 2.83 -17.41
C LEU A 295 -10.79 3.44 -16.37
N ASN A 296 -10.30 4.20 -15.39
CA ASN A 296 -11.11 4.73 -14.28
C ASN A 296 -10.52 5.97 -13.60
N GLU A 297 -10.68 7.14 -14.23
CA GLU A 297 -10.31 8.46 -13.69
C GLU A 297 -10.74 8.68 -12.21
N ASN A 298 -11.92 8.20 -11.82
CA ASN A 298 -12.42 8.34 -10.45
C ASN A 298 -11.61 7.52 -9.43
N LEU A 299 -11.16 6.32 -9.80
CA LEU A 299 -10.26 5.50 -8.99
C LEU A 299 -8.85 6.10 -8.96
N PHE A 300 -8.34 6.57 -10.11
CA PHE A 300 -7.07 7.29 -10.19
C PHE A 300 -7.01 8.48 -9.21
N ARG A 301 -8.00 9.37 -9.23
CA ARG A 301 -8.09 10.50 -8.28
C ARG A 301 -8.05 10.05 -6.82
N LYS A 302 -8.77 8.97 -6.49
CA LYS A 302 -8.77 8.38 -5.14
C LYS A 302 -7.38 7.86 -4.76
N ILE A 303 -6.67 7.18 -5.67
CA ILE A 303 -5.31 6.66 -5.48
C ILE A 303 -4.31 7.78 -5.15
N ILE A 304 -4.36 8.93 -5.86
CA ILE A 304 -3.50 10.11 -5.56
C ILE A 304 -3.67 10.57 -4.10
N ARG A 305 -4.92 10.62 -3.61
CA ARG A 305 -5.22 10.96 -2.20
C ARG A 305 -4.81 9.85 -1.23
N LEU A 306 -4.97 8.58 -1.62
CA LEU A 306 -4.77 7.41 -0.77
C LEU A 306 -3.30 7.24 -0.36
N PHE A 307 -2.41 7.26 -1.35
CA PHE A 307 -0.99 6.96 -1.19
C PHE A 307 -0.09 8.20 -1.09
N LYS A 308 -0.67 9.41 -0.90
CA LYS A 308 0.10 10.67 -0.69
C LYS A 308 1.20 10.58 0.38
N HIS A 309 1.07 9.64 1.31
CA HIS A 309 1.98 9.37 2.44
C HIS A 309 3.10 8.34 2.13
N LYS A 310 3.24 7.86 0.89
CA LYS A 310 4.21 6.84 0.48
C LYS A 310 5.35 7.46 -0.33
N LYS A 311 6.61 7.19 0.04
CA LYS A 311 7.79 7.79 -0.61
C LYS A 311 7.96 7.32 -2.07
N LEU A 312 7.86 6.01 -2.31
CA LEU A 312 7.95 5.39 -3.63
C LEU A 312 6.87 5.93 -4.59
N PHE A 313 5.62 6.01 -4.12
CA PHE A 313 4.51 6.59 -4.86
C PHE A 313 4.77 8.05 -5.28
N ASN A 314 5.25 8.91 -4.36
CA ASN A 314 5.55 10.30 -4.70
C ASN A 314 6.66 10.45 -5.76
N ARG A 315 7.68 9.58 -5.78
CA ARG A 315 8.65 9.55 -6.91
C ARG A 315 7.99 9.19 -8.24
N SER A 316 7.11 8.19 -8.21
CA SER A 316 6.39 7.70 -9.39
C SER A 316 5.46 8.77 -9.96
N ILE A 317 4.81 9.57 -9.09
CA ILE A 317 4.06 10.77 -9.50
C ILE A 317 4.96 11.84 -10.13
N GLY A 318 6.20 12.03 -9.66
CA GLY A 318 7.16 12.92 -10.32
C GLY A 318 7.50 12.50 -11.74
N LEU A 319 7.76 11.20 -11.93
CA LEU A 319 8.02 10.62 -13.25
C LEU A 319 6.78 10.74 -14.16
N LEU A 320 5.59 10.41 -13.65
CA LEU A 320 4.32 10.47 -14.37
C LEU A 320 4.03 11.89 -14.88
N LEU A 321 4.12 12.88 -13.99
CA LEU A 321 3.95 14.31 -14.31
C LEU A 321 4.90 14.81 -15.41
N SER A 322 6.01 14.12 -15.69
CA SER A 322 6.95 14.51 -16.75
C SER A 322 6.51 14.12 -18.16
N GLY A 323 5.70 13.06 -18.31
CA GLY A 323 5.33 12.47 -19.62
C GLY A 323 3.87 12.65 -20.05
N ILE A 324 2.96 12.94 -19.11
CA ILE A 324 1.52 13.12 -19.37
C ILE A 324 1.19 14.48 -20.02
N ASN A 325 -0.04 14.65 -20.48
CA ASN A 325 -0.50 15.90 -21.06
C ASN A 325 -0.98 16.93 -20.01
N LYS A 326 -1.30 18.14 -20.48
CA LYS A 326 -1.65 19.28 -19.62
C LYS A 326 -2.89 19.04 -18.73
N TRP A 327 -3.96 18.42 -19.22
CA TRP A 327 -5.18 18.28 -18.42
C TRP A 327 -4.99 17.21 -17.33
N GLU A 328 -4.15 16.22 -17.57
CA GLU A 328 -3.75 15.18 -16.61
C GLU A 328 -2.84 15.75 -15.51
N VAL A 329 -1.94 16.68 -15.85
CA VAL A 329 -1.20 17.49 -14.85
C VAL A 329 -2.16 18.30 -13.97
N GLU A 330 -3.11 19.03 -14.57
CA GLU A 330 -4.12 19.80 -13.83
C GLU A 330 -4.99 18.90 -12.95
N LEU A 331 -5.34 17.70 -13.42
CA LEU A 331 -6.04 16.68 -12.65
C LEU A 331 -5.23 16.26 -11.41
N ILE A 332 -4.00 15.80 -11.57
CA ILE A 332 -3.16 15.31 -10.45
C ILE A 332 -2.93 16.40 -9.40
N VAL A 333 -2.62 17.63 -9.81
CA VAL A 333 -2.33 18.72 -8.87
C VAL A 333 -3.59 19.18 -8.12
N ASN A 334 -4.78 19.05 -8.69
CA ASN A 334 -6.04 19.33 -7.98
C ASN A 334 -6.39 18.25 -6.93
N GLU A 335 -5.78 17.06 -6.99
CA GLU A 335 -5.88 16.03 -5.94
C GLU A 335 -4.87 16.21 -4.79
N PHE A 336 -4.06 17.28 -4.83
CA PHE A 336 -3.10 17.59 -3.77
C PHE A 336 -3.77 18.31 -2.59
N ASP A 337 -3.96 17.57 -1.50
CA ASP A 337 -4.34 18.08 -0.19
C ASP A 337 -3.30 19.10 0.33
N LEU A 338 -3.63 20.39 0.19
CA LEU A 338 -2.84 21.57 0.53
C LEU A 338 -3.29 22.21 1.87
N ASN A 339 -3.84 21.42 2.79
CA ASN A 339 -4.26 21.90 4.12
C ASN A 339 -3.06 22.08 5.05
N PHE A 340 -2.93 23.27 5.64
CA PHE A 340 -1.84 23.61 6.55
C PHE A 340 -1.98 22.93 7.92
N GLY A 341 -0.86 22.60 8.56
CA GLY A 341 -0.77 22.19 9.97
C GLY A 341 -1.44 20.87 10.40
N ALA A 342 -2.18 20.19 9.52
CA ALA A 342 -2.80 18.90 9.81
C ALA A 342 -1.83 17.70 9.74
N ASN A 343 -0.68 17.83 9.05
CA ASN A 343 0.11 16.70 8.58
C ASN A 343 1.65 16.88 8.70
N ASN A 344 2.19 17.37 9.81
CA ASN A 344 3.65 17.61 9.98
C ASN A 344 4.58 16.40 9.69
N HIS A 345 4.05 15.18 9.60
CA HIS A 345 4.79 13.97 9.21
C HIS A 345 4.98 13.79 7.69
N LEU A 346 4.26 14.55 6.84
CA LEU A 346 4.30 14.41 5.39
C LEU A 346 5.30 15.36 4.70
N ILE A 347 5.89 16.31 5.44
CA ILE A 347 6.64 17.45 4.89
C ILE A 347 7.77 17.04 3.92
N ASN A 348 8.48 15.96 4.24
CA ASN A 348 9.62 15.47 3.45
C ASN A 348 9.22 14.45 2.37
N LEU A 349 7.92 14.19 2.17
CA LEU A 349 7.44 13.19 1.19
C LEU A 349 7.13 13.80 -0.17
N ARG A 350 6.47 14.96 -0.22
CA ARG A 350 6.13 15.65 -1.48
C ARG A 350 7.36 16.13 -2.24
N GLU A 351 8.46 16.43 -1.56
CA GLU A 351 9.77 16.70 -2.19
C GLU A 351 10.19 15.58 -3.16
N ASN A 352 9.82 14.32 -2.91
CA ASN A 352 10.17 13.20 -3.79
C ASN A 352 9.52 13.27 -5.17
N ILE A 353 8.45 14.05 -5.35
CA ILE A 353 7.90 14.38 -6.67
C ILE A 353 8.93 15.22 -7.46
N LEU A 354 9.51 16.25 -6.84
CA LEU A 354 10.49 17.15 -7.46
C LEU A 354 11.85 16.48 -7.77
N ILE A 355 12.14 15.31 -7.19
CA ILE A 355 13.35 14.54 -7.49
C ILE A 355 13.23 13.86 -8.86
N ASN A 356 12.04 13.36 -9.21
CA ASN A 356 11.79 12.58 -10.42
C ASN A 356 11.02 13.35 -11.52
N LEU A 357 10.56 14.58 -11.24
CA LEU A 357 9.94 15.48 -12.22
C LEU A 357 11.02 16.18 -13.05
N ASP A 358 11.05 15.93 -14.36
CA ASP A 358 12.07 16.52 -15.24
C ASP A 358 11.94 18.05 -15.30
N LYS A 359 12.97 18.73 -14.80
CA LYS A 359 13.06 20.20 -14.75
C LYS A 359 13.13 20.86 -16.13
N LYS A 360 13.40 20.10 -17.21
CA LYS A 360 13.40 20.63 -18.59
C LYS A 360 12.01 20.59 -19.23
N SER A 361 11.12 19.70 -18.77
CA SER A 361 9.74 19.61 -19.24
C SER A 361 8.96 20.92 -19.02
N ASP A 362 8.03 21.23 -19.93
CA ASP A 362 7.07 22.31 -19.67
C ASP A 362 6.05 21.95 -18.58
N ASN A 363 5.84 20.66 -18.32
CA ASN A 363 5.04 20.18 -17.21
C ASN A 363 5.64 20.56 -15.85
N PHE A 364 6.96 20.57 -15.67
CA PHE A 364 7.58 21.09 -14.44
C PHE A 364 7.19 22.55 -14.17
N LYS A 365 7.25 23.40 -15.20
CA LYS A 365 6.82 24.81 -15.11
C LYS A 365 5.32 24.96 -14.83
N LEU A 366 4.50 24.08 -15.40
CA LEU A 366 3.05 24.02 -15.18
C LEU A 366 2.71 23.58 -13.74
N VAL A 367 3.29 22.47 -13.27
CA VAL A 367 3.13 21.94 -11.91
C VAL A 367 3.50 23.00 -10.87
N LEU A 368 4.66 23.65 -11.02
CA LEU A 368 5.08 24.73 -10.11
C LEU A 368 4.05 25.87 -10.05
N LYS A 369 3.51 26.30 -11.21
CA LYS A 369 2.47 27.35 -11.29
C LYS A 369 1.16 26.94 -10.64
N LEU A 370 0.70 25.70 -10.86
CA LEU A 370 -0.56 25.19 -10.30
C LEU A 370 -0.46 25.00 -8.79
N VAL A 371 0.64 24.40 -8.31
CA VAL A 371 0.90 24.23 -6.87
C VAL A 371 1.02 25.60 -6.20
N TYR A 372 1.76 26.55 -6.78
CA TYR A 372 1.87 27.92 -6.24
C TYR A 372 0.51 28.61 -6.15
N LYS A 373 -0.30 28.57 -7.23
CA LYS A 373 -1.64 29.18 -7.25
C LYS A 373 -2.54 28.59 -6.16
N ASN A 374 -2.61 27.27 -6.05
CA ASN A 374 -3.48 26.61 -5.07
C ASN A 374 -2.98 26.83 -3.64
N TRP A 375 -1.66 26.85 -3.42
CA TRP A 375 -1.03 27.20 -2.15
C TRP A 375 -1.31 28.64 -1.73
N ASP A 376 -1.16 29.63 -2.62
CA ASP A 376 -1.39 31.04 -2.30
C ASP A 376 -2.86 31.32 -2.01
N LEU A 377 -3.79 30.73 -2.77
CA LEU A 377 -5.23 30.81 -2.50
C LEU A 377 -5.58 30.25 -1.11
N ASN A 378 -5.10 29.04 -0.78
CA ASN A 378 -5.32 28.46 0.54
C ASN A 378 -4.68 29.32 1.64
N LEU A 379 -3.43 29.73 1.48
CA LEU A 379 -2.70 30.54 2.47
C LEU A 379 -3.41 31.88 2.73
N ASN A 380 -3.90 32.55 1.69
CA ASN A 380 -4.64 33.80 1.82
C ASN A 380 -6.00 33.58 2.50
N SER A 381 -6.70 32.47 2.25
CA SER A 381 -8.00 32.19 2.89
C SER A 381 -7.92 32.06 4.42
N LEU A 382 -6.77 31.64 4.96
CA LEU A 382 -6.55 31.52 6.40
C LEU A 382 -6.51 32.88 7.12
N ILE A 383 -6.45 34.01 6.41
CA ILE A 383 -6.63 35.33 7.01
C ILE A 383 -7.99 35.44 7.71
N ASP A 384 -9.05 34.93 7.09
CA ASP A 384 -10.43 35.04 7.57
C ASP A 384 -10.94 33.73 8.23
N ASP A 385 -10.03 32.81 8.55
CA ASP A 385 -10.27 31.62 9.37
C ASP A 385 -10.40 31.99 10.86
N ASP A 386 -11.40 31.42 11.54
CA ASP A 386 -11.63 31.58 12.98
C ASP A 386 -10.76 30.63 13.84
N GLU A 387 -10.08 29.64 13.25
CA GLU A 387 -9.12 28.80 13.97
C GLU A 387 -7.77 29.51 14.24
N ASN A 388 -7.15 29.16 15.37
CA ASN A 388 -6.02 29.89 15.94
C ASN A 388 -4.66 29.49 15.35
N GLY A 389 -4.00 30.40 14.63
CA GLY A 389 -2.54 30.53 14.64
C GLY A 389 -1.79 29.27 14.20
N TRP A 390 -2.15 28.74 13.04
CA TRP A 390 -1.49 27.61 12.39
C TRP A 390 0.03 27.81 12.24
N ASP A 391 0.80 26.72 12.31
CA ASP A 391 2.23 26.74 11.94
C ASP A 391 2.35 26.63 10.41
N LEU A 392 2.05 27.73 9.73
CA LEU A 392 1.95 27.79 8.26
C LEU A 392 3.25 27.48 7.52
N LEU A 393 4.39 27.48 8.21
CA LEU A 393 5.68 27.06 7.67
C LEU A 393 5.84 25.54 7.62
N CYS A 394 4.96 24.76 8.24
CA CYS A 394 4.92 23.31 8.17
C CYS A 394 3.98 22.82 7.05
N SER A 395 4.25 23.22 5.80
CA SER A 395 3.54 22.71 4.62
C SER A 395 4.40 21.75 3.80
N ASP A 396 3.79 20.68 3.28
CA ASP A 396 4.50 19.67 2.46
C ASP A 396 5.03 20.24 1.13
N PHE A 397 4.51 21.38 0.70
CA PHE A 397 4.78 21.96 -0.61
C PHE A 397 5.82 23.08 -0.57
N ASN A 398 6.44 23.35 0.58
CA ASN A 398 7.51 24.35 0.71
C ASN A 398 8.58 24.23 -0.39
N SER A 399 9.04 23.02 -0.71
CA SER A 399 10.04 22.80 -1.77
C SER A 399 9.54 23.17 -3.17
N PHE A 400 8.23 23.04 -3.46
CA PHE A 400 7.63 23.53 -4.71
C PHE A 400 7.58 25.06 -4.73
N ILE A 401 7.22 25.72 -3.63
CA ILE A 401 7.15 27.19 -3.56
C ILE A 401 8.54 27.81 -3.68
N LEU A 402 9.55 27.22 -3.01
CA LEU A 402 10.95 27.60 -3.14
C LEU A 402 11.46 27.42 -4.58
N GLU A 403 11.07 26.35 -5.27
CA GLU A 403 11.47 26.12 -6.66
C GLU A 403 10.70 26.98 -7.67
N TYR A 404 9.43 27.31 -7.39
CA TYR A 404 8.66 28.30 -8.13
C TYR A 404 9.35 29.69 -8.09
N TYR A 405 9.74 30.15 -6.90
CA TYR A 405 10.51 31.39 -6.77
C TYR A 405 11.89 31.29 -7.46
N ASN A 406 12.60 30.15 -7.36
CA ASN A 406 13.86 29.96 -8.12
C ASN A 406 13.67 30.10 -9.64
N GLN A 407 12.53 29.63 -10.17
CA GLN A 407 12.28 29.48 -11.60
C GLN A 407 11.59 30.68 -12.26
N PHE A 408 10.82 31.49 -11.52
CA PHE A 408 9.97 32.54 -12.09
C PHE A 408 10.24 33.96 -11.57
N TYR A 409 11.00 34.14 -10.48
CA TYR A 409 11.37 35.46 -9.97
C TYR A 409 12.84 35.74 -10.33
N ASP A 410 13.12 36.89 -10.92
CA ASP A 410 14.46 37.49 -10.87
C ASP A 410 14.72 38.11 -9.48
N ASP A 411 15.89 38.71 -9.30
CA ASP A 411 16.30 39.23 -7.99
C ASP A 411 15.60 40.56 -7.63
N ASP A 412 15.19 41.36 -8.62
CA ASP A 412 14.44 42.59 -8.41
C ASP A 412 12.99 42.27 -8.01
N MET A 413 12.32 41.35 -8.72
CA MET A 413 10.99 40.85 -8.33
C MET A 413 10.99 40.25 -6.92
N LEU A 414 12.06 39.53 -6.54
CA LEU A 414 12.18 38.96 -5.19
C LEU A 414 12.33 40.07 -4.13
N VAL A 415 13.12 41.10 -4.41
CA VAL A 415 13.28 42.28 -3.55
C VAL A 415 11.98 43.07 -3.41
N GLU A 416 11.22 43.28 -4.50
CA GLU A 416 9.93 43.99 -4.44
C GLU A 416 8.88 43.21 -3.63
N GLU A 417 8.73 41.91 -3.86
CA GLU A 417 7.79 41.08 -3.10
C GLU A 417 8.19 41.01 -1.61
N MET A 418 9.48 40.93 -1.28
CA MET A 418 9.94 41.02 0.11
C MET A 418 9.60 42.38 0.74
N LYS A 419 9.83 43.50 0.03
CA LYS A 419 9.45 44.85 0.49
C LYS A 419 7.94 44.96 0.75
N LEU A 420 7.10 44.39 -0.11
CA LEU A 420 5.65 44.36 0.08
C LEU A 420 5.25 43.61 1.36
N ASN A 421 5.77 42.40 1.57
CA ASN A 421 5.46 41.60 2.76
C ASN A 421 5.98 42.25 4.05
N PHE A 422 7.18 42.85 4.06
CA PHE A 422 7.67 43.65 5.19
C PHE A 422 6.77 44.85 5.49
N ASN A 423 6.34 45.59 4.47
CA ASN A 423 5.46 46.75 4.57
C ASN A 423 4.07 46.39 5.15
N PHE A 424 3.51 45.23 4.80
CA PHE A 424 2.29 44.70 5.44
C PHE A 424 2.53 44.36 6.93
N LEU A 425 3.63 43.70 7.26
CA LEU A 425 3.98 43.32 8.64
C LEU A 425 4.29 44.54 9.53
N GLU A 426 4.93 45.58 9.01
CA GLU A 426 5.19 46.83 9.73
C GLU A 426 3.89 47.61 10.01
N LYS A 427 2.97 47.65 9.03
CA LYS A 427 1.68 48.35 9.13
C LYS A 427 0.56 47.52 9.76
N ILE A 428 0.80 46.28 10.16
CA ILE A 428 -0.27 45.39 10.63
C ILE A 428 -1.09 45.99 11.79
N ASN A 429 -0.43 46.73 12.68
CA ASN A 429 -1.04 47.42 13.83
C ASN A 429 -1.96 48.61 13.46
N SER A 430 -1.88 49.12 12.23
CA SER A 430 -2.79 50.15 11.69
C SER A 430 -3.76 49.61 10.63
N THR A 431 -3.70 48.31 10.30
CA THR A 431 -4.74 47.65 9.48
C THR A 431 -5.91 47.18 10.34
N TRP A 432 -7.14 47.49 9.92
CA TRP A 432 -8.33 46.97 10.59
C TRP A 432 -8.38 45.45 10.48
N SER A 433 -8.61 44.78 11.61
CA SER A 433 -8.79 43.33 11.72
C SER A 433 -10.08 43.06 12.49
N SER A 434 -10.84 42.04 12.09
CA SER A 434 -12.18 41.77 12.64
C SER A 434 -12.16 41.31 14.10
N ASN A 435 -11.16 40.49 14.45
CA ASN A 435 -10.91 39.96 15.78
C ASN A 435 -9.39 39.71 15.96
N PHE A 436 -8.97 39.21 17.13
CA PHE A 436 -7.56 38.93 17.42
C PHE A 436 -7.01 37.72 16.64
N THR A 437 -7.85 36.77 16.24
CA THR A 437 -7.47 35.63 15.39
C THR A 437 -7.14 36.09 13.98
N ASN A 438 -8.00 36.89 13.34
CA ASN A 438 -7.77 37.53 12.04
C ASN A 438 -6.47 38.36 12.02
N TYR A 439 -6.22 39.12 13.09
CA TYR A 439 -4.95 39.84 13.28
C TYR A 439 -3.74 38.90 13.32
N LYS A 440 -3.79 37.82 14.12
CA LYS A 440 -2.75 36.80 14.18
C LYS A 440 -2.53 36.11 12.84
N ASN A 441 -3.59 35.63 12.21
CA ASN A 441 -3.51 34.81 11.01
C ASN A 441 -2.91 35.63 9.85
N ARG A 442 -3.21 36.94 9.73
CA ARG A 442 -2.49 37.85 8.83
C ARG A 442 -0.99 37.91 9.09
N ILE A 443 -0.55 38.05 10.34
CA ILE A 443 0.88 38.04 10.68
C ILE A 443 1.52 36.73 10.22
N HIS A 444 0.89 35.59 10.52
CA HIS A 444 1.39 34.28 10.11
C HIS A 444 1.46 34.13 8.57
N VAL A 445 0.46 34.61 7.84
CA VAL A 445 0.40 34.55 6.36
C VAL A 445 1.53 35.37 5.71
N TYR A 446 1.67 36.66 6.04
CA TYR A 446 2.73 37.49 5.46
C TYR A 446 4.13 37.06 5.91
N TYR A 447 4.27 36.59 7.16
CA TYR A 447 5.53 36.00 7.64
C TYR A 447 5.90 34.71 6.89
N THR A 448 4.92 33.88 6.53
CA THR A 448 5.13 32.64 5.76
C THR A 448 5.66 32.92 4.35
N LYS A 449 5.05 33.87 3.63
CA LYS A 449 5.55 34.33 2.33
C LYS A 449 6.96 34.89 2.46
N LEU A 450 7.17 35.80 3.42
CA LEU A 450 8.47 36.43 3.66
C LEU A 450 9.59 35.43 3.98
N TYR A 451 9.32 34.40 4.79
CA TYR A 451 10.31 33.37 5.16
C TYR A 451 10.78 32.56 3.95
N LEU A 452 9.86 32.18 3.05
CA LEU A 452 10.19 31.44 1.84
C LEU A 452 10.97 32.32 0.84
N LEU A 453 10.56 33.57 0.64
CA LEU A 453 11.31 34.55 -0.18
C LEU A 453 12.72 34.77 0.39
N SER A 454 12.84 34.95 1.70
CA SER A 454 14.12 35.12 2.42
C SER A 454 15.06 33.92 2.24
N SER A 455 14.50 32.71 2.15
CA SER A 455 15.27 31.49 1.92
C SER A 455 15.91 31.49 0.51
N ILE A 456 15.21 32.02 -0.50
CA ILE A 456 15.74 32.19 -1.85
C ILE A 456 16.73 33.35 -1.93
N TYR A 457 16.43 34.47 -1.28
CA TYR A 457 17.34 35.62 -1.16
C TYR A 457 18.70 35.20 -0.57
N LYS A 458 18.68 34.38 0.50
CA LYS A 458 19.88 33.75 1.08
C LYS A 458 20.59 32.83 0.08
N LYS A 459 19.85 31.92 -0.56
CA LYS A 459 20.38 30.93 -1.53
C LYS A 459 21.10 31.59 -2.72
N ARG A 460 20.60 32.74 -3.18
CA ARG A 460 21.19 33.53 -4.27
C ARG A 460 22.31 34.49 -3.83
N ASN A 461 22.50 34.72 -2.52
CA ASN A 461 23.42 35.72 -1.96
C ASN A 461 23.14 37.16 -2.44
N ILE A 462 21.86 37.53 -2.57
CA ILE A 462 21.47 38.90 -2.94
C ILE A 462 21.91 39.87 -1.83
N ASN A 463 22.50 41.00 -2.20
CA ASN A 463 22.88 42.05 -1.26
C ASN A 463 22.15 43.36 -1.58
N ASN A 464 21.03 43.59 -0.90
CA ASN A 464 20.22 44.80 -1.00
C ASN A 464 20.11 45.49 0.37
N ILE A 465 20.64 46.70 0.47
CA ILE A 465 20.73 47.48 1.73
C ILE A 465 19.33 47.82 2.28
N GLU A 466 18.34 48.06 1.41
CA GLU A 466 16.98 48.41 1.82
C GLU A 466 16.29 47.21 2.48
N ILE A 467 16.46 46.00 1.92
CA ILE A 467 15.99 44.74 2.53
C ILE A 467 16.62 44.51 3.91
N LEU A 468 17.92 44.74 4.06
CA LEU A 468 18.60 44.66 5.37
C LEU A 468 18.01 45.67 6.39
N GLY A 469 17.62 46.86 5.92
CA GLY A 469 16.87 47.84 6.72
C GLY A 469 15.46 47.36 7.11
N CYS A 470 14.74 46.70 6.21
CA CYS A 470 13.44 46.11 6.51
C CYS A 470 13.52 45.00 7.57
N TYR A 471 14.52 44.11 7.50
CA TYR A 471 14.79 43.12 8.57
C TYR A 471 15.07 43.80 9.91
N GLU A 472 15.85 44.89 9.94
CA GLU A 472 16.09 45.65 11.16
C GLU A 472 14.79 46.16 11.80
N ASN A 473 13.90 46.76 11.02
CA ASN A 473 12.64 47.31 11.52
C ASN A 473 11.69 46.19 11.99
N PHE A 474 11.62 45.08 11.24
CA PHE A 474 10.89 43.88 11.63
C PHE A 474 11.34 43.35 13.01
N PHE A 475 12.65 43.17 13.22
CA PHE A 475 13.16 42.68 14.51
C PHE A 475 13.14 43.72 15.64
N LYS A 476 12.96 45.01 15.35
CA LYS A 476 12.70 46.07 16.35
C LYS A 476 11.23 46.06 16.82
N ASN A 477 10.29 45.55 16.04
CA ASN A 477 8.86 45.47 16.39
C ASN A 477 8.60 44.37 17.45
N LYS A 478 8.81 44.71 18.72
CA LYS A 478 8.64 43.81 19.87
C LYS A 478 7.28 43.11 19.90
N TYR A 479 6.19 43.81 19.58
CA TYR A 479 4.83 43.25 19.67
C TYR A 479 4.61 42.13 18.64
N LEU A 480 4.99 42.38 17.38
CA LEU A 480 4.90 41.38 16.32
C LEU A 480 5.80 40.16 16.60
N ILE A 481 7.02 40.40 17.08
CA ILE A 481 7.95 39.35 17.48
C ILE A 481 7.41 38.57 18.70
N GLU A 482 6.75 39.21 19.66
CA GLU A 482 6.12 38.52 20.80
C GLU A 482 4.93 37.65 20.38
N VAL A 483 4.08 38.10 19.45
CA VAL A 483 2.99 37.26 18.90
C VAL A 483 3.58 35.99 18.28
N LEU A 484 4.51 36.16 17.34
CA LEU A 484 5.18 35.04 16.66
C LEU A 484 5.93 34.10 17.62
N LEU A 485 6.57 34.61 18.68
CA LEU A 485 7.32 33.81 19.67
C LEU A 485 6.45 33.10 20.72
N ARG A 486 5.20 33.55 20.94
CA ARG A 486 4.24 32.92 21.86
C ARG A 486 3.55 31.71 21.22
N ASP A 487 3.36 31.74 19.91
CA ASP A 487 2.72 30.67 19.14
C ASP A 487 3.73 29.65 18.57
N LYS A 488 3.23 28.63 17.85
CA LYS A 488 4.04 27.48 17.36
C LYS A 488 5.26 27.88 16.53
N ALA A 489 5.20 29.02 15.84
CA ALA A 489 6.25 29.53 14.95
C ALA A 489 7.62 29.79 15.64
N LYS A 490 7.70 29.78 16.98
CA LYS A 490 8.89 30.09 17.80
C LYS A 490 10.24 29.61 17.24
N LYS A 491 10.33 28.37 16.72
CA LYS A 491 11.58 27.84 16.12
C LYS A 491 11.96 28.61 14.85
N SER A 492 11.03 28.80 13.92
CA SER A 492 11.28 29.47 12.65
C SER A 492 11.83 30.88 12.82
N ILE A 493 11.36 31.65 13.80
CA ILE A 493 11.81 33.04 14.03
C ILE A 493 13.24 33.08 14.56
N ILE A 494 13.63 32.08 15.36
CA ILE A 494 15.00 31.91 15.83
C ILE A 494 15.92 31.62 14.65
N ASP A 495 15.50 30.75 13.72
CA ASP A 495 16.28 30.39 12.53
C ASP A 495 16.32 31.54 11.50
N PHE A 496 15.19 32.20 11.23
CA PHE A 496 15.06 33.44 10.43
C PHE A 496 15.97 34.57 10.95
N LYS A 497 16.09 34.71 12.28
CA LYS A 497 17.01 35.68 12.91
C LYS A 497 18.49 35.28 12.81
N LYS A 498 18.81 33.98 12.82
CA LYS A 498 20.19 33.51 12.50
C LYS A 498 20.53 33.83 11.05
N ASP A 499 19.62 33.56 10.12
CA ASP A 499 19.83 33.77 8.69
C ASP A 499 20.09 35.24 8.37
N TYR A 500 19.26 36.14 8.91
CA TYR A 500 19.50 37.58 8.83
C TYR A 500 20.85 38.00 9.46
N ASN A 501 21.22 37.45 10.62
CA ASN A 501 22.52 37.72 11.23
C ASN A 501 23.70 37.22 10.37
N MET A 502 23.53 36.13 9.60
CA MET A 502 24.53 35.67 8.62
C MET A 502 24.64 36.62 7.42
N MET A 503 23.50 37.08 6.87
CA MET A 503 23.47 38.05 5.77
C MET A 503 24.16 39.38 6.12
N LYS A 504 24.25 39.72 7.42
CA LYS A 504 24.94 40.90 7.93
C LYS A 504 26.46 40.78 8.08
N ILE A 505 27.03 39.61 7.82
CA ILE A 505 28.47 39.32 7.96
C ILE A 505 29.14 39.14 6.58
N GLN A 506 28.34 39.14 5.51
CA GLN A 506 28.75 39.08 4.10
C GLN A 506 28.79 40.48 3.46
#